data_AF-A0A1F5DHM5-F1
#
_entry.id   AF-A0A1F5DHM5-F1
#
_cell.length_a   1.000
_cell.length_b   1.000
_cell.length_c   1.000
_cell.angle_alpha   90.00
_cell.angle_beta   90.00
_cell.angle_gamma   90.00
#
_symmetry.space_group_name_H-M   'P 1'
#
loop_
_entity.id
_entity.type
_entity.pdbx_description
1 polymer ?
#
loop_
_entity_poly.entity_id
_entity_poly.type
_entity_poly.pdbx_seq_one_letter_code
_entity_poly.pdbx_strand_id
1 'polypeptide(L)' 'MSDDKVTVMIPRELYTKVEEKIAGTSFTSVEEYLVLLLENEFPEEAEYSEEEEALIRERLRKLGYIE' A
#
# COMPACT_ATOMS: atom_id res chain seq x y z
N MET A 1 4.96 -10.95 -9.90
CA MET A 1 3.51 -11.13 -9.97
C MET A 1 3.05 -10.59 -11.31
N SER A 2 2.15 -11.27 -12.00
CA SER A 2 1.71 -10.89 -13.35
C SER A 2 1.20 -9.44 -13.35
N ASP A 3 1.69 -8.61 -14.28
CA ASP A 3 1.26 -7.20 -14.48
C ASP A 3 -0.15 -7.17 -15.10
N ASP A 4 -1.10 -7.85 -14.46
CA ASP A 4 -2.48 -7.95 -14.93
C ASP A 4 -3.22 -6.71 -14.44
N LYS A 5 -3.29 -5.69 -15.32
CA LYS A 5 -3.95 -4.42 -15.03
C LYS A 5 -5.31 -4.37 -15.70
N VAL A 6 -6.31 -3.92 -14.95
CA VAL A 6 -7.65 -3.63 -15.46
C VAL A 6 -7.87 -2.13 -15.64
N THR A 7 -8.63 -1.74 -16.66
CA THR A 7 -8.99 -0.32 -16.86
C THR A 7 -10.21 0.03 -16.02
N VAL A 8 -10.11 1.11 -15.24
CA VAL A 8 -11.22 1.63 -14.41
C VAL A 8 -11.66 2.97 -14.96
N MET A 9 -12.97 3.15 -15.17
CA MET A 9 -13.53 4.45 -15.54
C MET A 9 -13.97 5.19 -14.28
N ILE A 10 -13.44 6.39 -14.09
CA ILE A 10 -13.82 7.28 -12.98
C ILE A 10 -14.41 8.60 -13.52
N PRO A 11 -15.32 9.25 -12.77
CA PRO A 11 -15.80 10.59 -13.10
C PRO A 11 -14.65 11.57 -13.31
N ARG A 12 -14.74 12.38 -14.37
CA ARG A 12 -13.70 13.34 -14.74
C ARG A 12 -13.39 14.35 -13.63
N GLU A 13 -14.40 14.72 -12.85
CA GLU A 13 -14.24 15.61 -11.69
C GLU A 13 -13.33 15.02 -10.61
N LEU A 14 -13.39 13.71 -10.38
CA LEU A 14 -12.50 13.04 -9.42
C LEU A 14 -11.08 12.96 -9.95
N TYR A 15 -10.94 12.64 -11.24
CA TYR A 15 -9.63 12.62 -11.89
C TYR A 15 -8.92 13.96 -11.76
N THR A 16 -9.58 15.08 -12.06
CA THR A 16 -9.00 16.42 -11.95
C THR A 16 -8.61 16.77 -10.51
N LYS A 17 -9.44 16.46 -9.51
CA LYS A 17 -9.09 16.69 -8.10
C LYS A 17 -7.86 15.90 -7.67
N VAL A 18 -7.71 14.66 -8.15
CA VAL A 18 -6.53 13.84 -7.86
C VAL A 18 -5.32 14.39 -8.57
N GLU A 19 -5.44 14.80 -9.83
CA GLU A 19 -4.36 15.44 -10.61
C GLU A 19 -3.83 16.70 -9.91
N GLU A 20 -4.72 17.57 -9.42
CA GLU A 20 -4.33 18.74 -8.63
C GLU A 20 -3.66 18.36 -7.30
N LYS A 21 -4.13 17.29 -6.65
CA LYS A 21 -3.56 16.82 -5.38
C LYS A 21 -2.16 16.24 -5.54
N ILE A 22 -1.87 15.58 -6.66
CA ILE A 22 -0.55 15.01 -6.95
C ILE A 22 0.39 16.01 -7.62
N ALA A 23 -0.10 17.15 -8.11
CA ALA A 23 0.70 18.21 -8.70
C ALA A 23 1.70 18.77 -7.67
N GLY A 24 2.99 18.41 -7.81
CA GLY A 24 4.06 18.78 -6.89
C GLY A 24 4.54 17.66 -5.97
N THR A 25 3.99 16.46 -6.13
CA THR A 25 4.49 15.23 -5.50
C THR A 25 5.38 14.43 -6.46
N SER A 26 5.95 13.33 -5.98
CA SER A 26 6.76 12.42 -6.81
C SER A 26 5.93 11.51 -7.73
N PHE A 27 4.59 11.56 -7.66
CA PHE A 27 3.74 10.71 -8.49
C PHE A 27 3.75 11.17 -9.94
N THR A 28 3.97 10.22 -10.86
CA THR A 28 4.05 10.53 -12.30
C THR A 28 2.69 10.49 -13.00
N SER A 29 1.71 9.78 -12.42
CA SER A 29 0.38 9.59 -12.96
C SER A 29 -0.68 9.44 -11.85
N VAL A 30 -1.92 9.79 -12.18
CA VAL A 30 -3.09 9.52 -11.30
C VAL A 30 -3.26 8.02 -11.02
N GLU A 31 -2.91 7.16 -11.98
CA GLU A 31 -2.95 5.70 -11.80
C GLU A 31 -2.03 5.24 -10.68
N GLU A 32 -0.80 5.78 -10.60
CA GLU A 32 0.21 5.39 -9.62
C GLU A 32 -0.25 5.75 -8.21
N TYR A 33 -0.84 6.94 -8.08
CA TYR A 33 -1.45 7.37 -6.83
C TYR A 33 -2.63 6.49 -6.40
N LEU A 34 -3.50 6.11 -7.35
CA LEU A 34 -4.65 5.25 -7.06
C LEU A 34 -4.23 3.84 -6.69
N VAL A 35 -3.22 3.27 -7.36
CA VAL A 35 -2.66 1.97 -6.99
C VAL A 35 -2.13 2.01 -5.56
N LEU A 36 -1.30 3.00 -5.22
CA LEU A 36 -0.76 3.12 -3.87
C LEU A 36 -1.85 3.34 -2.81
N LEU A 37 -2.89 4.10 -3.13
CA LEU A 37 -4.03 4.29 -2.22
C LEU A 37 -4.78 2.96 -2.00
N LEU A 38 -5.01 2.20 -3.07
CA LEU A 38 -5.68 0.91 -3.01
C LEU A 38 -4.84 -0.15 -2.29
N GLU A 39 -3.52 -0.16 -2.47
CA GLU A 39 -2.61 -1.05 -1.72
C GLU A 39 -2.62 -0.75 -0.21
N ASN A 40 -2.82 0.52 0.19
CA ASN A 40 -2.95 0.87 1.60
C ASN A 40 -4.34 0.55 2.18
N GLU A 41 -5.40 0.68 1.38
CA GLU A 41 -6.78 0.39 1.80
C GLU A 41 -7.07 -1.11 1.81
N PHE A 42 -6.52 -1.83 0.83
CA PHE A 42 -6.54 -3.27 0.71
C PHE A 42 -5.11 -3.76 0.80
N PRO A 43 -4.48 -3.69 1.99
CA PRO A 43 -3.22 -4.38 2.16
C PRO A 43 -3.46 -5.83 1.75
N GLU A 44 -2.56 -6.41 0.95
CA GLU A 44 -2.46 -7.87 0.95
C GLU A 44 -2.43 -8.23 2.42
N GLU A 45 -3.40 -9.03 2.90
CA GLU A 45 -3.33 -9.59 4.24
C GLU A 45 -1.94 -10.15 4.32
N ALA A 46 -1.08 -9.46 5.06
CA ALA A 46 0.24 -9.97 5.31
C ALA A 46 -0.10 -11.28 6.01
N GLU A 47 0.07 -12.39 5.31
CA GLU A 47 0.24 -13.70 5.90
C GLU A 47 1.53 -13.65 6.72
N TYR A 48 1.66 -12.70 7.65
CA TYR A 48 2.29 -13.02 8.91
C TYR A 48 1.38 -14.06 9.53
N SER A 49 1.56 -15.30 9.07
CA SER A 49 1.25 -16.49 9.83
C SER A 49 1.64 -16.18 11.28
N GLU A 50 0.83 -16.59 12.25
CA GLU A 50 1.15 -16.40 13.68
C GLU A 50 2.60 -16.81 14.00
N GLU A 51 3.20 -17.68 13.18
CA GLU A 51 4.60 -18.08 13.20
C GLU A 51 5.61 -16.93 12.93
N GLU A 52 5.36 -16.05 11.97
CA GLU A 52 6.26 -14.91 11.68
C GLU A 52 6.18 -13.85 12.78
N GLU A 53 4.99 -13.56 13.31
CA GLU A 53 4.86 -12.71 14.48
C GLU A 53 5.54 -13.33 15.71
N ALA A 54 5.46 -14.65 15.90
CA ALA A 54 6.14 -15.35 16.99
C ALA A 54 7.67 -15.25 16.85
N LEU A 55 8.19 -15.41 15.63
CA LEU A 55 9.62 -15.29 15.34
C LEU A 55 10.14 -13.87 15.60
N ILE A 56 9.37 -12.86 15.19
CA ILE A 56 9.67 -11.45 15.44
C ILE A 56 9.63 -11.15 16.94
N ARG A 57 8.61 -11.63 17.67
CA ARG A 57 8.53 -11.50 19.13
C ARG A 57 9.70 -12.17 19.85
N GLU A 58 10.11 -13.36 19.42
CA GLU A 58 11.26 -14.05 20.01
C GLU A 58 12.57 -13.30 19.76
N ARG A 59 12.75 -12.75 18.55
CA ARG A 59 13.90 -11.89 18.21
C ARG A 59 13.91 -10.60 19.04
N LEU A 60 12.76 -9.94 19.18
CA LEU A 60 12.63 -8.71 19.96
C LEU A 60 12.86 -8.96 21.46
N ARG A 61 12.40 -10.10 22.00
CA ARG A 61 12.71 -10.53 23.39
C ARG A 61 14.20 -10.81 23.56
N LYS A 62 14.84 -11.49 22.61
CA LYS A 62 16.31 -11.73 22.62
C LYS A 62 17.12 -10.43 22.57
N LEU A 63 16.60 -9.42 21.91
CA LEU A 63 17.22 -8.11 21.80
C LEU A 63 16.84 -7.15 22.95
N GLY A 64 15.96 -7.56 23.87
CA GLY A 64 15.58 -6.80 25.06
C GLY A 64 14.62 -5.63 24.81
N TYR A 65 13.90 -5.63 23.68
CA TYR A 65 12.92 -4.58 23.37
C TYR A 65 11.53 -4.82 23.98
N ILE A 66 11.28 -6.03 24.49
CA ILE A 66 10.04 -6.45 25.15
C ILE A 66 10.37 -7.50 26.22
N GLU A 67 9.78 -7.38 27.41
CA GLU A 67 9.84 -8.35 28.52
C GLU A 67 8.82 -9.48 28.31
#